data_AF-A0A2W6CG30-F1
#
_entry.id   AF-A0A2W6CG30-F1
#
_cell.length_a   1.000
_cell.length_b   1.000
_cell.length_c   1.000
_cell.angle_alpha   90.00
_cell.angle_beta   90.00
_cell.angle_gamma   90.00
#
_symmetry.space_group_name_H-M   'P 1'
#
loop_
_entity.id
_entity.type
_entity.pdbx_description
1 polymer ?
#
loop_
_entity_poly.entity_id
_entity_poly.type
_entity_poly.pdbx_seq_one_letter_code
_entity_poly.pdbx_strand_id
1 'polypeptide(L)'
;MSGQRDVIDYGLQRRALLGDVAAGRRTQAEACDAHPHLLLAAKHYGTPGPVACPVCARHRQQHVHYVFGAALGKTSGQAKSPAELSQLAATHTEFDVYVVEVCPDCGWNHLIRSFVLGRPADSALTAADG
;
A
#
# COMPACT_ATOMS: atom_id res chain seq x y z
N MET A 1 12.47 5.51 0.02
CA MET A 1 11.43 6.54 -0.25
C MET A 1 11.36 7.44 0.98
N SER A 2 11.90 8.65 0.89
CA SER A 2 11.76 9.69 1.93
C SER A 2 10.55 10.58 1.60
N GLY A 3 10.02 11.31 2.58
CA GLY A 3 8.93 12.27 2.34
C GLY A 3 7.50 11.72 2.46
N GLN A 4 7.30 10.61 3.17
CA GLN A 4 5.96 10.16 3.56
C GLN A 4 5.39 11.10 4.62
N ARG A 5 4.17 11.58 4.41
CA ARG A 5 3.41 12.43 5.33
C ARG A 5 2.08 11.77 5.67
N ASP A 6 1.44 12.21 6.75
CA ASP A 6 0.10 11.75 7.19
C ASP A 6 -0.04 10.21 7.20
N VAL A 7 0.96 9.55 7.79
CA VAL A 7 1.05 8.09 7.79
C VAL A 7 -0.01 7.50 8.72
N ILE A 8 -0.85 6.62 8.17
CA ILE A 8 -1.80 5.80 8.93
C ILE A 8 -1.37 4.34 8.85
N ASP A 9 -1.19 3.70 10.00
CA ASP A 9 -0.83 2.28 10.12
C ASP A 9 -2.07 1.44 10.46
N TYR A 10 -2.36 0.45 9.62
CA TYR A 10 -3.54 -0.42 9.76
C TYR A 10 -3.21 -1.75 10.46
N GLY A 11 -2.02 -1.86 11.06
CA GLY A 11 -1.52 -3.08 11.69
C GLY A 11 -2.37 -3.58 12.86
N LEU A 12 -3.10 -2.70 13.57
CA LEU A 12 -4.05 -3.12 14.60
C LEU A 12 -5.23 -3.91 14.00
N GLN A 13 -5.79 -3.42 12.89
CA GLN A 13 -6.89 -4.09 12.18
C GLN A 13 -6.42 -5.40 11.55
N ARG A 14 -5.20 -5.42 11.01
CA ARG A 14 -4.54 -6.64 10.52
C ARG A 14 -4.44 -7.71 11.59
N ARG A 15 -3.95 -7.32 12.78
CA ARG A 15 -3.81 -8.25 13.91
C ARG A 15 -5.16 -8.77 14.41
N ALA A 16 -6.17 -7.90 14.48
CA ALA A 16 -7.52 -8.30 14.85
C ALA A 16 -8.09 -9.34 13.86
N LEU A 17 -7.98 -9.07 12.55
CA LEU A 17 -8.43 -9.97 11.50
C LEU A 17 -7.75 -11.34 11.58
N LEU A 18 -6.43 -11.38 11.76
CA LEU A 18 -5.70 -12.63 11.94
C LEU A 18 -6.07 -13.34 13.24
N GLY A 19 -6.35 -12.59 14.31
CA GLY A 19 -6.88 -13.14 15.56
C GLY A 19 -8.25 -13.79 15.39
N ASP A 20 -9.15 -13.21 14.59
CA ASP A 20 -10.45 -13.80 14.26
C ASP A 20 -10.33 -15.08 13.45
N VAL A 21 -9.40 -15.12 12.48
CA VAL A 21 -9.09 -16.33 11.72
C VAL A 21 -8.53 -17.42 12.63
N ALA A 22 -7.56 -17.09 13.48
CA ALA A 22 -6.95 -18.03 14.42
C ALA A 22 -7.97 -18.58 15.44
N ALA A 23 -8.93 -17.76 15.85
CA ALA A 23 -10.01 -18.16 16.75
C ALA A 23 -11.20 -18.85 16.04
N GLY A 24 -11.15 -19.03 14.72
CA GLY A 24 -12.24 -19.62 13.93
C GLY A 24 -13.51 -18.77 13.83
N ARG A 25 -13.47 -17.49 14.23
CA ARG A 25 -14.58 -16.53 14.07
C ARG A 25 -14.72 -16.04 12.63
N ARG A 26 -13.64 -16.14 11.87
CA ARG A 26 -13.60 -15.88 10.42
C ARG A 26 -12.96 -17.08 9.73
N THR A 27 -13.56 -17.53 8.65
CA THR A 27 -13.01 -18.61 7.83
C THR A 27 -11.82 -18.12 7.00
N GLN A 28 -10.99 -19.05 6.55
CA GLN A 28 -9.91 -18.73 5.62
C GLN A 28 -10.43 -18.10 4.32
N ALA A 29 -11.57 -18.55 3.80
CA ALA A 29 -12.15 -18.03 2.56
C ALA A 29 -12.58 -16.56 2.70
N GLU A 30 -13.15 -16.17 3.84
CA GLU A 30 -13.52 -14.77 4.14
C GLU A 30 -12.30 -13.86 4.40
N ALA A 31 -11.15 -14.43 4.75
CA ALA A 31 -9.90 -13.69 4.91
C ALA A 31 -9.08 -13.65 3.61
N CYS A 32 -9.35 -14.57 2.70
CA CYS A 32 -8.57 -14.80 1.50
C CYS A 32 -9.42 -14.61 0.24
N ASP A 33 -9.97 -13.42 0.11
CA ASP A 33 -10.97 -13.03 -0.88
C ASP A 33 -10.43 -12.07 -1.95
N ALA A 34 -9.10 -11.97 -2.09
CA ALA A 34 -8.48 -11.04 -3.05
C ALA A 34 -9.06 -11.22 -4.46
N HIS A 35 -9.67 -10.16 -4.98
CA HIS A 35 -10.24 -10.16 -6.32
C HIS A 35 -9.15 -10.38 -7.39
N PRO A 36 -9.45 -11.03 -8.54
CA PRO A 36 -8.46 -11.28 -9.60
C PRO A 36 -7.63 -10.07 -10.04
N HIS A 37 -8.22 -8.87 -10.03
CA HIS A 37 -7.50 -7.63 -10.37
C HIS A 37 -6.38 -7.30 -9.35
N LEU A 38 -6.60 -7.55 -8.06
CA LEU A 38 -5.59 -7.34 -7.02
C LEU A 38 -4.46 -8.37 -7.12
N LEU A 39 -4.80 -9.63 -7.44
CA LEU A 39 -3.81 -10.68 -7.70
C LEU A 39 -2.93 -10.33 -8.92
N LEU A 40 -3.55 -9.80 -9.98
CA LEU A 40 -2.84 -9.32 -11.17
C LEU A 40 -1.93 -8.14 -10.82
N ALA A 41 -2.41 -7.17 -10.04
CA ALA A 41 -1.60 -6.05 -9.58
C ALA A 41 -0.41 -6.52 -8.73
N ALA A 42 -0.60 -7.51 -7.84
CA ALA A 42 0.47 -8.12 -7.07
C ALA A 42 1.52 -8.81 -7.96
N LYS A 43 1.09 -9.43 -9.06
CA LYS A 43 2.00 -10.06 -10.02
C LYS A 43 2.86 -9.04 -10.78
N HIS A 44 2.30 -7.89 -11.16
CA HIS A 44 2.98 -6.93 -12.04
C HIS A 44 3.68 -5.78 -11.31
N TYR A 45 3.11 -5.31 -10.20
CA TYR A 45 3.57 -4.14 -9.44
C TYR A 45 3.96 -4.47 -8.00
N GLY A 46 3.71 -5.72 -7.57
CA GLY A 46 4.00 -6.16 -6.21
C GLY A 46 5.48 -6.14 -5.90
N THR A 47 5.80 -5.81 -4.66
CA THR A 47 7.15 -5.92 -4.11
C THR A 47 7.16 -6.92 -2.95
N PRO A 48 8.22 -7.73 -2.77
CA PRO A 48 8.27 -8.68 -1.67
C PRO A 48 8.13 -7.97 -0.32
N GLY A 49 7.11 -8.35 0.44
CA GLY A 49 6.92 -7.94 1.83
C GLY A 49 7.90 -8.64 2.77
N PRO A 50 7.93 -8.27 4.07
CA PRO A 50 8.97 -8.74 4.99
C PRO A 50 8.75 -10.16 5.49
N VAL A 51 7.54 -10.72 5.37
CA VAL A 51 7.14 -11.99 6.00
C VAL A 51 6.43 -12.94 5.04
N ALA A 52 6.40 -14.22 5.39
CA ALA A 52 5.52 -15.19 4.74
C ALA A 52 4.04 -14.83 4.96
N CYS A 53 3.17 -15.29 4.06
CA CYS A 53 1.73 -15.10 4.17
C CYS A 53 1.26 -15.56 5.55
N PRO A 54 0.58 -14.69 6.33
CA PRO A 54 0.19 -15.01 7.70
C PRO A 54 -0.92 -16.07 7.76
N VAL A 55 -1.54 -16.40 6.63
CA VAL A 55 -2.63 -17.38 6.57
C VAL A 55 -2.14 -18.74 6.06
N CYS A 56 -1.44 -18.80 4.93
CA CYS A 56 -1.07 -20.07 4.31
C CYS A 56 0.41 -20.44 4.46
N ALA A 57 1.29 -19.49 4.84
CA ALA A 57 2.74 -19.64 4.94
C ALA A 57 3.49 -20.13 3.66
N ARG A 58 2.81 -20.38 2.54
CA ARG A 58 3.40 -20.93 1.30
C ARG A 58 4.17 -19.91 0.45
N HIS A 59 3.77 -18.65 0.51
CA HIS A 59 4.37 -17.57 -0.26
C HIS A 59 4.63 -16.35 0.58
N ARG A 60 5.66 -15.59 0.21
CA ARG A 60 5.91 -14.25 0.77
C ARG A 60 4.82 -13.30 0.29
N GLN A 61 4.25 -12.54 1.22
CA GLN A 61 3.25 -11.53 0.86
C GLN A 61 3.88 -10.47 -0.06
N GLN A 62 3.12 -9.98 -1.03
CA GLN A 62 3.51 -8.89 -1.92
C GLN A 62 2.86 -7.60 -1.45
N HIS A 63 3.57 -6.48 -1.50
CA HIS A 63 3.00 -5.16 -1.25
C HIS A 63 2.69 -4.49 -2.58
N VAL A 64 1.42 -4.13 -2.76
CA VAL A 64 0.89 -3.40 -3.91
C VAL A 64 0.58 -1.98 -3.46
N HIS A 65 1.03 -0.99 -4.23
CA HIS A 65 0.83 0.42 -3.91
C HIS A 65 -0.17 1.03 -4.88
N TYR A 66 -1.33 1.43 -4.39
CA TYR A 66 -2.33 2.16 -5.17
C TYR A 66 -2.21 3.65 -4.92
N VAL A 67 -2.29 4.46 -5.98
CA VAL A 67 -2.21 5.92 -5.90
C VAL A 67 -3.57 6.57 -6.13
N PHE A 68 -3.91 7.60 -5.36
CA PHE A 68 -5.16 8.36 -5.52
C PHE A 68 -4.91 9.85 -5.37
N GLY A 69 -5.64 10.65 -6.14
CA GLY A 69 -5.58 12.11 -6.05
C GLY A 69 -6.13 12.79 -7.30
N ALA A 70 -6.77 13.94 -7.13
CA ALA A 70 -7.39 14.66 -8.25
C ALA A 70 -6.36 15.06 -9.33
N ALA A 71 -5.17 15.50 -8.91
CA ALA A 71 -4.08 15.89 -9.81
C ALA A 71 -3.52 14.74 -10.67
N LEU A 72 -3.76 13.47 -10.29
CA LEU A 72 -3.30 12.31 -11.05
C LEU A 72 -4.15 12.01 -12.29
N GLY A 73 -5.37 12.56 -12.39
CA GLY A 73 -6.29 12.28 -13.48
C GLY A 73 -6.49 10.76 -13.69
N LYS A 74 -6.21 10.26 -14.90
CA LYS A 74 -6.35 8.85 -15.28
C LYS A 74 -5.43 7.88 -14.51
N THR A 75 -4.39 8.39 -13.86
CA THR A 75 -3.46 7.60 -13.05
C THR A 75 -4.03 7.30 -11.66
N SER A 76 -5.01 8.08 -11.19
CA SER A 76 -5.71 7.81 -9.93
C SER A 76 -6.40 6.43 -9.98
N GLY A 77 -6.24 5.66 -8.90
CA GLY A 77 -6.73 4.29 -8.77
C GLY A 77 -5.81 3.21 -9.35
N GLN A 78 -4.66 3.55 -9.92
CA GLN A 78 -3.74 2.57 -10.49
C GLN A 78 -2.73 2.04 -9.46
N ALA A 79 -2.29 0.80 -9.65
CA ALA A 79 -1.13 0.26 -8.95
C ALA A 79 0.18 0.83 -9.52
N LYS A 80 1.18 1.03 -8.65
CA LYS A 80 2.50 1.57 -9.01
C LYS A 80 3.62 0.81 -8.29
N SER A 81 4.72 0.65 -9.01
CA SER A 81 5.99 0.22 -8.43
C SER A 81 6.61 1.36 -7.59
N PRO A 82 7.54 1.07 -6.65
CA PRO A 82 8.24 2.10 -5.90
C PRO A 82 8.99 3.12 -6.76
N ALA A 83 9.48 2.69 -7.93
CA ALA A 83 10.14 3.55 -8.90
C ALA A 83 9.15 4.56 -9.50
N GLU A 84 7.97 4.10 -9.94
CA GLU A 84 6.91 4.97 -10.45
C GLU A 84 6.38 5.92 -9.35
N LEU A 85 6.24 5.47 -8.11
CA LEU A 85 5.86 6.35 -6.99
C LEU A 85 6.85 7.50 -6.81
N SER A 86 8.15 7.23 -6.96
CA SER A 86 9.19 8.25 -6.85
C SER A 86 9.09 9.27 -7.99
N GLN A 87 8.79 8.83 -9.21
CA GLN A 87 8.56 9.72 -10.36
C GLN A 87 7.31 10.58 -10.18
N LEU A 88 6.22 10.00 -9.67
CA LEU A 88 5.00 10.74 -9.35
C LEU A 88 5.25 11.78 -8.25
N ALA A 89 5.96 11.42 -7.19
CA ALA A 89 6.31 12.34 -6.10
C ALA A 89 7.19 13.52 -6.57
N ALA A 90 8.01 13.35 -7.61
CA ALA A 90 8.81 14.44 -8.16
C ALA A 90 7.98 15.45 -8.99
N THR A 91 6.81 15.06 -9.47
CA THR A 91 6.02 15.82 -10.45
C THR A 91 4.71 16.36 -9.91
N HIS A 92 4.12 15.68 -8.91
CA HIS A 92 2.83 16.03 -8.33
C HIS A 92 3.01 16.65 -6.94
N THR A 93 2.22 17.67 -6.63
CA THR A 93 2.28 18.35 -5.33
C THR A 93 1.87 17.42 -4.19
N GLU A 94 0.81 16.64 -4.37
CA GLU A 94 0.34 15.66 -3.40
C GLU A 94 -0.51 14.55 -4.04
N PHE A 95 -0.48 13.36 -3.44
CA PHE A 95 -1.38 12.23 -3.71
C PHE A 95 -1.29 11.20 -2.57
N ASP A 96 -2.37 10.46 -2.37
CA ASP A 96 -2.42 9.38 -1.39
C ASP A 96 -1.83 8.09 -1.98
N VAL A 97 -1.18 7.32 -1.12
CA VAL A 97 -0.70 5.97 -1.41
C VAL A 97 -1.31 5.01 -0.41
N TYR A 98 -1.90 3.92 -0.91
CA TYR A 98 -2.43 2.82 -0.12
C TYR A 98 -1.63 1.56 -0.38
N VAL A 99 -1.03 1.00 0.67
CA VAL A 99 -0.20 -0.21 0.60
C VAL A 99 -1.02 -1.41 1.04
N VAL A 100 -1.34 -2.28 0.09
CA VAL A 100 -2.08 -3.51 0.33
C VAL A 100 -1.09 -4.68 0.29
N GLU A 101 -1.05 -5.47 1.36
CA GLU A 101 -0.38 -6.77 1.29
C GLU A 101 -1.28 -7.79 0.60
N VAL A 102 -0.72 -8.67 -0.22
CA VAL A 102 -1.44 -9.65 -1.02
C VAL A 102 -0.67 -10.97 -1.05
N CYS A 103 -1.34 -12.09 -0.83
CA CYS A 103 -0.78 -13.41 -1.10
C CYS A 103 -1.29 -13.90 -2.47
N PRO A 104 -0.40 -14.09 -3.47
CA PRO A 104 -0.83 -14.58 -4.79
C PRO A 104 -1.34 -16.03 -4.76
N ASP A 105 -1.11 -16.73 -3.65
CA ASP A 105 -1.30 -18.16 -3.49
C ASP A 105 -2.65 -18.53 -2.88
N CYS A 106 -3.01 -17.87 -1.77
CA CYS A 106 -4.27 -18.14 -1.08
C CYS A 106 -5.30 -17.04 -1.29
N GLY A 107 -4.90 -15.84 -1.74
CA GLY A 107 -5.82 -14.70 -1.87
C GLY A 107 -5.94 -13.84 -0.62
N TRP A 108 -5.10 -14.04 0.40
CA TRP A 108 -5.01 -13.12 1.54
C TRP A 108 -4.74 -11.70 1.05
N ASN A 109 -5.48 -10.72 1.57
CA ASN A 109 -5.16 -9.33 1.36
C ASN A 109 -5.52 -8.45 2.56
N HIS A 110 -4.73 -7.38 2.78
CA HIS A 110 -5.04 -6.40 3.82
C HIS A 110 -4.39 -5.05 3.51
N LEU A 111 -5.12 -3.94 3.72
CA LEU A 111 -4.51 -2.60 3.72
C LEU A 111 -3.64 -2.48 4.97
N ILE A 112 -2.34 -2.24 4.81
CA ILE A 112 -1.40 -2.19 5.94
C ILE A 112 -0.92 -0.79 6.26
N ARG A 113 -0.96 0.12 5.28
CA ARG A 113 -0.51 1.50 5.45
C ARG A 113 -1.16 2.41 4.43
N SER A 114 -1.46 3.64 4.82
CA SER A 114 -1.62 4.75 3.88
C SER A 114 -0.72 5.92 4.26
N PHE A 115 -0.38 6.75 3.29
CA PHE A 115 0.41 7.96 3.48
C PHE A 115 0.27 8.87 2.28
N VAL A 116 0.54 10.15 2.48
CA VAL A 116 0.63 11.16 1.41
C VAL A 116 2.07 11.21 0.89
N LEU A 117 2.21 11.19 -0.43
CA LEU A 117 3.44 11.56 -1.15
C LEU A 117 3.20 12.81 -1.98
N GLY A 118 4.29 13.40 -2.45
CA GLY A 118 4.28 14.53 -3.36
C GLY A 118 5.59 15.27 -3.30
N ARG A 119 5.69 16.37 -4.04
CA ARG A 119 6.85 17.24 -3.95
C ARG A 119 7.01 17.73 -2.51
N PRO A 120 8.24 17.79 -1.99
CA PRO A 120 8.48 18.53 -0.77
C PRO A 120 7.98 19.96 -1.01
N ALA A 121 7.26 20.52 -0.04
CA ALA A 121 7.04 21.95 -0.06
C ALA A 121 8.44 22.59 -0.05
N ASP A 122 8.76 23.40 -1.05
CA ASP A 122 9.96 24.23 -0.98
C ASP A 122 9.91 24.93 0.38
N SER A 123 10.98 24.82 1.17
CA SER A 123 11.16 25.57 2.40
C SER A 123 11.32 27.06 2.03
N ALA A 124 10.26 27.69 1.53
CA ALA A 124 10.20 29.11 1.27
C ALA A 124 9.94 29.85 2.59
N LEU A 125 10.87 29.71 3.53
CA LEU A 125 11.06 30.63 4.66
C LEU A 125 12.45 30.43 5.26
N THR A 126 13.47 31.09 4.70
CA THR A 126 14.69 31.60 5.36
C THR A 126 15.67 32.14 4.32
N ALA A 127 15.38 33.32 3.76
CA ALA A 127 16.39 34.26 3.22
C ALA A 127 15.69 35.49 2.61
N ALA A 128 15.26 36.44 3.45
CA ALA A 128 15.11 37.85 3.05
C ALA A 128 14.85 38.73 4.29
N ASP A 129 15.74 38.66 5.28
CA ASP A 129 16.06 39.80 6.14
C ASP A 129 17.55 40.06 5.93
N GLY A 130 17.86 41.09 5.15
CA GLY A 130 19.20 41.54 4.81
C GLY A 130 19.13 42.97 4.28
#